data_AF-A0A9X6ZHX2-F1
#
_entry.id   AF-A0A9X6ZHX2-F1
#
_cell.length_a   1.000
_cell.length_b   1.000
_cell.length_c   1.000
_cell.angle_alpha   90.00
_cell.angle_beta   90.00
_cell.angle_gamma   90.00
#
_symmetry.space_group_name_H-M   'P 1'
#
loop_
_entity.id
_entity.type
_entity.pdbx_description
1 polymer ?
#
loop_
_entity_poly.entity_id
_entity_poly.type
_entity_poly.pdbx_seq_one_letter_code
_entity_poly.pdbx_strand_id
1 'polypeptide(L)'
;MYHVFVYGTLRRGQTNAHYMQGATCIADRAWTYGKLFDTNEGYPAMIYSIEEQVYGEVYVVNDEILCKLDELEEYTGNAETDLYDRITQTVYVADREIEAYVYIAQNKKMLKKVIDSGDWLMYQKI
;
A
#
# COMPACT_ATOMS: atom_id res chain seq x y z
N MET A 1 9.83 10.55 -11.36
CA MET A 1 9.24 10.70 -10.00
C MET A 1 7.81 10.21 -10.03
N TYR A 2 7.40 9.47 -9.02
CA TYR A 2 6.12 8.77 -8.96
C TYR A 2 5.43 9.03 -7.63
N HIS A 3 4.10 9.03 -7.61
CA HIS A 3 3.33 8.96 -6.38
C HIS A 3 3.09 7.50 -6.02
N VAL A 4 3.35 7.14 -4.77
CA VAL A 4 3.08 5.79 -4.23
C VAL A 4 2.23 5.94 -2.98
N PHE A 5 1.13 5.20 -2.94
CA PHE A 5 0.29 5.08 -1.76
C PHE A 5 0.68 3.84 -0.96
N VAL A 6 0.99 4.04 0.31
CA VAL A 6 1.41 2.98 1.23
C VAL A 6 0.40 2.86 2.37
N TYR A 7 -0.11 1.66 2.58
CA TYR A 7 -1.16 1.38 3.57
C TYR A 7 -0.71 0.48 4.74
N GLY A 8 0.51 -0.08 4.66
CA GLY A 8 1.02 -1.10 5.58
C GLY A 8 2.38 -0.81 6.17
N THR A 9 3.29 -1.79 6.10
CA THR A 9 4.62 -1.78 6.75
C THR A 9 5.58 -0.74 6.19
N LEU A 10 5.29 -0.16 5.02
CA LEU A 10 6.03 0.96 4.42
C LEU A 10 5.66 2.33 5.00
N ARG A 11 4.55 2.44 5.75
CA ARG A 11 4.14 3.69 6.41
C ARG A 11 5.19 4.14 7.43
N ARG A 12 5.24 5.43 7.69
CA ARG A 12 6.19 6.03 8.65
C ARG A 12 6.12 5.36 10.02
N GLY A 13 7.29 4.97 10.55
CA GLY A 13 7.41 4.32 11.85
C GLY A 13 7.12 2.81 11.84
N GLN A 14 6.84 2.22 10.68
CA GLN A 14 6.65 0.77 10.53
C GLN A 14 7.95 0.07 10.11
N THR A 15 7.93 -1.27 10.13
CA THR A 15 9.10 -2.14 9.96
C THR A 15 9.85 -1.92 8.63
N ASN A 16 9.13 -1.64 7.54
CA ASN A 16 9.71 -1.43 6.21
C ASN A 16 9.86 0.06 5.85
N ALA A 17 9.62 1.00 6.77
CA ALA A 17 9.73 2.43 6.50
C ALA A 17 11.11 2.88 5.99
N HIS A 18 12.16 2.09 6.26
CA HIS A 18 13.52 2.34 5.80
C HIS A 18 13.67 2.27 4.27
N TYR A 19 12.82 1.52 3.55
CA TYR A 19 12.77 1.53 2.08
C TYR A 19 12.37 2.89 1.51
N MET A 20 11.67 3.71 2.30
CA MET A 20 11.21 5.04 1.91
C MET A 20 12.24 6.14 2.22
N GLN A 21 13.47 5.80 2.60
CA GLN A 21 14.51 6.79 2.86
C GLN A 21 14.82 7.63 1.61
N GLY A 22 14.65 8.94 1.71
CA GLY A 22 14.80 9.87 0.58
C GLY A 22 13.49 10.14 -0.18
N ALA A 23 12.41 9.41 0.10
CA ALA A 23 11.07 9.74 -0.38
C ALA A 23 10.51 10.95 0.39
N THR A 24 9.66 11.74 -0.27
CA THR A 24 8.96 12.87 0.36
C THR A 24 7.52 12.47 0.64
N CYS A 25 7.13 12.43 1.91
CA CYS A 25 5.72 12.28 2.29
C CYS A 25 4.95 13.56 1.91
N ILE A 26 3.99 13.45 0.99
CA ILE A 26 3.15 14.59 0.55
C ILE A 26 1.74 14.56 1.14
N ALA A 27 1.36 13.44 1.75
CA ALA A 27 0.13 13.28 2.52
C ALA A 27 0.31 12.16 3.55
N ASP A 28 0.14 12.47 4.83
CA ASP A 28 0.18 11.46 5.91
C ASP A 28 -1.20 10.92 6.30
N ARG A 29 -2.24 11.48 5.68
CA ARG A 29 -3.63 11.07 5.80
C ARG A 29 -4.23 11.03 4.41
N ALA A 30 -4.35 9.83 3.87
CA ALA A 30 -4.90 9.57 2.56
C ALA A 30 -5.74 8.29 2.62
N TRP A 31 -6.65 8.13 1.66
CA TRP A 31 -7.37 6.87 1.50
C TRP A 31 -7.62 6.55 0.02
N THR A 32 -7.80 5.27 -0.27
CA THR A 32 -8.27 4.79 -1.58
C THR A 32 -9.27 3.67 -1.39
N TYR A 33 -10.00 3.35 -2.46
CA TYR A 33 -10.96 2.27 -2.49
C TYR A 33 -10.25 0.91 -2.48
N GLY A 34 -10.61 0.05 -1.53
CA GLY A 34 -9.94 -1.23 -1.36
C GLY A 34 -10.37 -1.94 -0.09
N LYS A 35 -10.07 -3.24 -0.02
CA LYS A 35 -10.35 -4.06 1.16
C LYS A 35 -9.05 -4.58 1.74
N LEU A 36 -8.83 -4.31 3.02
CA LEU A 36 -7.58 -4.61 3.72
C LEU A 36 -7.69 -5.89 4.54
N PHE A 37 -6.61 -6.68 4.53
CA PHE A 37 -6.49 -7.93 5.24
C PHE A 37 -5.16 -8.01 5.99
N ASP A 38 -5.19 -8.63 7.16
CA ASP A 38 -4.00 -9.16 7.81
C ASP A 38 -3.62 -10.49 7.15
N THR A 39 -2.36 -10.64 6.77
CA THR A 39 -1.82 -11.88 6.20
C THR A 39 -1.45 -12.92 7.27
N ASN A 40 -1.42 -12.51 8.54
CA ASN A 40 -0.80 -13.20 9.68
C ASN A 40 0.73 -13.38 9.58
N GLU A 41 1.38 -12.76 8.60
CA GLU A 41 2.84 -12.80 8.39
C GLU A 41 3.52 -11.47 8.81
N GLY A 42 2.80 -10.59 9.51
CA GLY A 42 3.32 -9.31 10.01
C GLY A 42 3.22 -8.14 9.02
N TYR A 43 2.53 -8.31 7.88
CA TYR A 43 2.24 -7.25 6.91
C TYR A 43 0.81 -7.39 6.36
N PRO A 44 0.15 -6.30 5.95
CA PRO A 44 -1.18 -6.37 5.38
C PRO A 44 -1.17 -6.62 3.87
N ALA A 45 -2.28 -7.12 3.36
CA ALA A 45 -2.58 -7.26 1.95
C ALA A 45 -3.85 -6.49 1.61
N MET A 46 -3.86 -5.77 0.48
CA MET A 46 -5.03 -5.07 -0.03
C MET A 46 -5.51 -5.73 -1.33
N ILE A 47 -6.82 -5.82 -1.54
CA ILE A 47 -7.41 -6.07 -2.86
C ILE A 47 -8.24 -4.87 -3.30
N TYR A 48 -8.44 -4.73 -4.61
CA TYR A 48 -9.37 -3.76 -5.14
C TYR A 48 -10.81 -4.06 -4.67
N SER A 49 -11.50 -3.02 -4.22
CA SER A 49 -12.92 -3.01 -3.87
C SER A 49 -13.43 -1.58 -4.06
N ILE A 50 -14.73 -1.38 -4.30
CA ILE A 50 -15.36 -0.05 -4.41
C ILE A 50 -16.22 0.30 -3.18
N GLU A 51 -16.35 -0.63 -2.23
CA GLU A 51 -17.24 -0.48 -1.07
C GLU A 51 -16.47 0.00 0.16
N GLU A 52 -15.27 -0.52 0.38
CA GLU A 52 -14.43 -0.20 1.53
C GLU A 52 -13.30 0.78 1.18
N GLN A 53 -12.78 1.42 2.24
CA GLN A 53 -11.68 2.37 2.15
C GLN A 53 -10.47 1.84 2.90
N VAL A 54 -9.30 2.00 2.31
CA VAL A 54 -8.01 1.72 2.94
C VAL A 54 -7.30 3.03 3.21
N TYR A 55 -6.81 3.20 4.43
CA TYR A 55 -6.13 4.40 4.90
C TYR A 55 -4.61 4.23 4.90
N GLY A 56 -3.92 5.29 4.49
CA GLY A 56 -2.47 5.25 4.31
C GLY A 56 -1.85 6.63 4.13
N GLU A 57 -0.66 6.61 3.56
CA GLU A 57 0.18 7.78 3.29
C GLU A 57 0.53 7.82 1.80
N VAL A 58 0.77 9.01 1.25
CA VAL A 58 1.25 9.21 -0.13
C VAL A 58 2.65 9.79 -0.11
N TYR A 59 3.55 9.17 -0.87
CA TYR A 59 4.93 9.58 -1.03
C TYR A 59 5.25 9.90 -2.48
N VAL A 60 6.14 10.87 -2.69
CA VAL A 60 6.85 11.06 -3.95
C VAL A 60 8.16 10.27 -3.87
N VAL A 61 8.36 9.37 -4.82
CA VAL A 61 9.55 8.52 -4.94
C VAL A 61 10.26 8.72 -6.27
N ASN A 62 11.57 8.50 -6.30
CA ASN A 62 12.34 8.40 -7.54
C ASN A 62 12.34 6.95 -8.07
N ASP A 63 12.95 6.74 -9.23
CA ASP A 63 13.04 5.41 -9.86
C ASP A 63 13.78 4.39 -8.97
N GLU A 64 14.85 4.81 -8.28
CA GLU A 64 15.62 3.92 -7.40
C GLU A 64 14.80 3.37 -6.23
N ILE A 65 14.00 4.23 -5.57
CA ILE A 65 13.12 3.81 -4.48
C ILE A 65 12.01 2.93 -5.06
N LEU A 66 11.42 3.31 -6.18
CA LEU A 66 10.35 2.54 -6.80
C LEU A 66 10.81 1.11 -7.16
N CYS A 67 12.02 0.94 -7.72
CA CYS A 67 12.58 -0.39 -7.99
C CYS A 67 12.77 -1.22 -6.71
N LYS A 68 13.21 -0.62 -5.61
CA LYS A 68 13.33 -1.33 -4.32
C LYS A 68 11.97 -1.76 -3.76
N LEU A 69 10.93 -0.95 -3.98
CA LEU A 69 9.57 -1.33 -3.60
C LEU A 69 9.06 -2.49 -4.46
N ASP A 70 9.33 -2.46 -5.77
CA ASP A 70 8.99 -3.56 -6.67
C ASP A 70 9.68 -4.88 -6.25
N GLU A 71 10.96 -4.82 -5.87
CA GLU A 71 11.68 -5.99 -5.33
C GLU A 71 11.08 -6.49 -4.01
N LEU A 72 10.73 -5.59 -3.09
CA LEU A 72 10.16 -5.94 -1.78
C LEU A 72 8.78 -6.58 -1.91
N GLU A 73 7.94 -6.04 -2.79
CA GLU A 73 6.56 -6.50 -3.01
C GLU A 73 6.49 -7.65 -4.04
N GLU A 74 7.65 -8.18 -4.45
CA GLU A 74 7.80 -9.24 -5.47
C GLU A 74 7.01 -8.93 -6.76
N TYR A 75 7.06 -7.69 -7.22
CA TYR A 75 6.45 -7.22 -8.45
C TYR A 75 7.47 -7.22 -9.61
N THR A 76 7.17 -7.97 -10.66
CA THR A 76 7.98 -8.05 -11.89
C THR A 76 7.20 -7.60 -13.13
N GLY A 77 5.90 -7.35 -13.00
CA GLY A 77 4.97 -7.10 -14.11
C GLY A 77 4.40 -8.39 -14.72
N ASN A 78 4.61 -9.53 -14.06
CA ASN A 78 4.06 -10.82 -14.47
C ASN A 78 3.05 -11.31 -13.42
N ALA A 79 1.77 -11.12 -13.74
CA ALA A 79 0.67 -11.45 -12.84
C ALA A 79 0.60 -12.94 -12.44
N GLU A 80 1.25 -13.87 -13.15
CA GLU A 80 1.26 -15.28 -12.77
C GLU A 80 2.22 -15.59 -11.62
N THR A 81 3.27 -14.78 -11.46
CA THR A 81 4.36 -15.01 -10.49
C THR A 81 4.41 -13.97 -9.38
N ASP A 82 3.87 -12.78 -9.62
CA ASP A 82 3.99 -11.67 -8.70
C ASP A 82 3.12 -11.87 -7.44
N LEU A 83 3.68 -11.52 -6.27
CA LEU A 83 2.95 -11.54 -5.00
C LEU A 83 1.91 -10.41 -4.97
N TYR A 84 2.34 -9.22 -5.38
CA TYR A 84 1.52 -8.05 -5.59
C TYR A 84 1.60 -7.56 -7.03
N ASP A 85 0.48 -7.06 -7.53
CA ASP A 85 0.45 -6.26 -8.76
C ASP A 85 0.47 -4.77 -8.41
N ARG A 86 1.12 -3.95 -9.23
CA ARG A 86 1.22 -2.52 -9.05
C ARG A 86 0.28 -1.81 -10.01
N ILE A 87 -0.88 -1.42 -9.50
CA ILE A 87 -1.88 -0.69 -10.26
C ILE A 87 -1.74 0.82 -10.05
N THR A 88 -2.30 1.61 -10.96
CA THR A 88 -2.53 3.04 -10.72
C THR A 88 -3.97 3.22 -10.23
N GLN A 89 -4.14 3.95 -9.13
CA GLN A 89 -5.45 4.20 -8.56
C GLN A 89 -5.54 5.63 -8.01
N THR A 90 -6.75 6.20 -8.07
CA THR A 90 -7.07 7.48 -7.44
C THR A 90 -6.99 7.37 -5.93
N VAL A 91 -6.21 8.24 -5.32
CA VAL A 91 -6.05 8.38 -3.87
C VAL A 91 -6.58 9.75 -3.45
N TYR A 92 -7.45 9.73 -2.45
CA TYR A 92 -8.13 10.91 -1.93
C TYR A 92 -7.34 11.46 -0.74
N VAL A 93 -7.02 12.75 -0.81
CA VAL A 93 -6.25 13.48 0.21
C VAL A 93 -6.97 14.79 0.49
N ALA A 94 -7.68 14.88 1.63
CA ALA A 94 -8.53 16.03 1.93
C ALA A 94 -9.45 16.36 0.74
N ASP A 95 -9.32 17.56 0.15
CA ASP A 95 -10.15 18.05 -0.96
C ASP A 95 -9.52 17.82 -2.35
N ARG A 96 -8.51 16.94 -2.46
CA ARG A 96 -7.84 16.65 -3.74
C ARG A 96 -7.68 15.16 -4.01
N GLU A 97 -7.51 14.85 -5.28
CA GLU A 97 -7.25 13.51 -5.81
C GLU A 97 -5.81 13.44 -6.34
N ILE A 98 -5.16 12.29 -6.15
CA ILE A 98 -3.81 12.00 -6.63
C ILE A 98 -3.84 10.63 -7.28
N GLU A 99 -3.44 10.53 -8.54
CA GLU A 99 -3.12 9.23 -9.15
C GLU A 99 -1.79 8.71 -8.58
N ALA A 100 -1.83 7.54 -7.96
CA ALA A 100 -0.68 6.93 -7.34
C ALA A 100 -0.59 5.44 -7.64
N TYR A 101 0.63 4.91 -7.60
CA TYR A 101 0.85 3.48 -7.59
C TYR A 101 0.42 2.86 -6.27
N VAL A 102 -0.24 1.72 -6.37
CA VAL A 102 -0.72 0.92 -5.25
C VAL A 102 -0.43 -0.54 -5.52
N TYR A 103 0.15 -1.22 -4.53
CA TYR A 103 0.37 -2.66 -4.58
C TYR A 103 -0.90 -3.37 -4.12
N ILE A 104 -1.41 -4.31 -4.91
CA ILE A 104 -2.60 -5.12 -4.59
C ILE A 104 -2.28 -6.61 -4.67
N ALA A 105 -2.81 -7.38 -3.72
CA ALA A 105 -2.53 -8.79 -3.62
C ALA A 105 -3.19 -9.57 -4.77
N GLN A 106 -2.40 -10.40 -5.46
CA GLN A 106 -2.89 -11.28 -6.51
C GLN A 106 -3.36 -12.64 -5.96
N ASN A 107 -2.84 -13.03 -4.79
CA ASN A 107 -3.08 -14.36 -4.22
C ASN A 107 -4.07 -14.34 -3.06
N LYS A 108 -5.21 -15.02 -3.24
CA LYS A 108 -6.24 -15.21 -2.18
C LYS A 108 -5.70 -15.85 -0.90
N LYS A 109 -4.57 -16.59 -0.96
CA LYS A 109 -3.95 -17.17 0.24
C LYS A 109 -3.46 -16.11 1.23
N MET A 110 -3.22 -14.87 0.79
CA MET A 110 -2.80 -13.75 1.63
C MET A 110 -3.95 -13.16 2.44
N LEU A 111 -5.20 -13.40 2.04
CA LEU A 111 -6.38 -12.74 2.60
C LEU A 111 -6.90 -13.52 3.82
N LYS A 112 -6.19 -13.45 4.96
CA LYS A 112 -6.54 -14.26 6.14
C LYS A 112 -7.64 -13.65 6.99
N LYS A 113 -7.44 -12.43 7.48
CA LYS A 113 -8.38 -11.76 8.38
C LYS A 113 -8.68 -10.36 7.88
N VAL A 114 -9.97 -10.06 7.70
CA VAL A 114 -10.41 -8.72 7.27
C VAL A 114 -10.05 -7.70 8.35
N ILE A 115 -9.56 -6.54 7.93
CA ILE A 115 -9.34 -5.37 8.78
C ILE A 115 -10.46 -4.37 8.50
N ASP A 116 -11.53 -4.43 9.29
CA ASP A 116 -12.75 -3.64 9.05
C ASP A 116 -12.52 -2.12 9.14
N SER A 117 -11.49 -1.68 9.87
CA SER A 117 -11.12 -0.26 9.95
C SER A 117 -10.48 0.27 8.67
N GLY A 118 -9.97 -0.61 7.79
CA GLY A 118 -9.17 -0.23 6.65
C GLY A 118 -7.81 0.41 6.99
N ASP A 119 -7.41 0.42 8.27
CA ASP A 119 -6.16 1.05 8.73
C ASP A 119 -5.30 0.05 9.51
N TRP A 120 -4.18 -0.34 8.91
CA TRP A 120 -3.19 -1.26 9.49
C TRP A 120 -2.65 -0.78 10.85
N LEU A 121 -2.36 0.52 10.99
CA LEU A 121 -1.81 1.08 12.22
C LEU A 121 -2.84 1.14 13.34
N MET A 122 -4.13 1.26 13.01
CA MET A 122 -5.20 1.11 14.00
C MET A 122 -5.37 -0.34 14.41
N TYR A 123 -5.32 -1.27 13.46
CA TYR A 123 -5.44 -2.71 13.70
C TYR A 123 -4.35 -3.24 14.64
N GLN A 124 -3.10 -2.81 14.47
CA GLN A 124 -1.97 -3.21 15.32
C GLN A 124 -2.05 -2.74 16.78
N LYS A 125 -2.93 -1.77 17.09
CA LYS A 125 -3.12 -1.25 18.46
C LYS A 125 -4.18 -2.01 19.25
N ILE A 126 -4.84 -2.98 18.62
CA ILE A 126 -5.86 -3.86 19.20
C ILE A 126 -5.18 -5.11 19.73
#